data_AF-A0AAN0JYD9-F1
#
_entry.id   AF-A0AAN0JYD9-F1
#
_cell.length_a   1.000
_cell.length_b   1.000
_cell.length_c   1.000
_cell.angle_alpha   90.00
_cell.angle_beta   90.00
_cell.angle_gamma   90.00
#
_symmetry.space_group_name_H-M   'P 1'
#
loop_
_entity.id
_entity.type
_entity.pdbx_description
1 polymer ?
#
loop_
_entity_poly.entity_id
_entity_poly.type
_entity_poly.pdbx_seq_one_letter_code
_entity_poly.pdbx_strand_id
1 'polypeptide(L)'
;MREFGWRQMSIIAQDDHLLFSRVTDELASVIFKNEGWILDRYDVLSGHNPLPFFDRSEAQKFRIIHINAYPDIAYPVLCEAYYRGMFGSKYLWILPLWYNAGWWRSNSPSSSNNESCTDEIMIQVIDGSLGLVPDGYLTLQNKSIVTFSGLTSVVYLSNYTDLLTNEP
;
A
#
# COMPACT_ATOMS: atom_id res chain seq x y z
N MET A 1 11.44 -3.20 -9.97
CA MET A 1 11.32 -3.12 -11.44
C MET A 1 12.54 -3.70 -12.14
N ARG A 2 13.72 -3.04 -12.14
CA ARG A 2 14.94 -3.53 -12.83
C ARG A 2 15.35 -4.96 -12.45
N GLU A 3 15.49 -5.21 -11.16
CA GLU A 3 15.93 -6.51 -10.61
C GLU A 3 15.09 -7.69 -11.10
N PHE A 4 13.77 -7.48 -11.21
CA PHE A 4 12.82 -8.49 -11.63
C PHE A 4 12.48 -8.43 -13.13
N GLY A 5 13.14 -7.55 -13.90
CA GLY A 5 12.88 -7.37 -15.33
C GLY A 5 11.50 -6.80 -15.67
N TRP A 6 10.78 -6.23 -14.70
CA TRP A 6 9.45 -5.67 -14.90
C TRP A 6 9.51 -4.32 -15.61
N ARG A 7 8.62 -4.11 -16.58
CA ARG A 7 8.59 -2.91 -17.44
C ARG A 7 7.24 -2.18 -17.49
N GLN A 8 6.22 -2.71 -16.80
CA GLN A 8 4.87 -2.16 -16.81
C GLN A 8 4.29 -2.19 -15.40
N MET A 9 3.60 -1.12 -15.01
CA MET A 9 2.90 -1.01 -13.72
C MET A 9 1.67 -0.12 -13.87
N SER A 10 0.61 -0.39 -13.11
CA SER A 10 -0.49 0.55 -12.90
C SER A 10 -0.46 1.07 -11.47
N ILE A 11 -0.85 2.34 -11.28
CA ILE A 11 -0.92 2.98 -9.97
C ILE A 11 -2.33 3.51 -9.74
N ILE A 12 -2.91 3.18 -8.60
CA ILE A 12 -4.11 3.79 -8.05
C ILE A 12 -3.66 4.73 -6.94
N ALA A 13 -3.72 6.03 -7.17
CA ALA A 13 -3.26 7.04 -6.23
C ALA A 13 -4.44 7.82 -5.66
N GLN A 14 -4.40 8.13 -4.37
CA GLN A 14 -5.35 9.07 -3.80
C GLN A 14 -4.95 10.50 -4.14
N ASP A 15 -5.90 11.33 -4.57
CA ASP A 15 -5.67 12.75 -4.77
C ASP A 15 -6.07 13.52 -3.50
N ASP A 16 -5.06 13.82 -2.67
CA ASP A 16 -5.15 14.64 -1.45
C ASP A 16 -4.37 15.96 -1.56
N HIS A 17 -4.10 16.39 -2.80
CA HIS A 17 -3.33 17.58 -3.16
C HIS A 17 -1.83 17.57 -2.87
N LEU A 18 -1.24 16.68 -2.05
CA LEU A 18 0.23 16.73 -1.83
C LEU A 18 0.96 15.40 -1.57
N LEU A 19 0.40 14.46 -0.82
CA LEU A 19 1.19 13.34 -0.29
C LEU A 19 1.35 12.22 -1.32
N PHE A 20 0.24 11.73 -1.85
CA PHE A 20 0.25 10.57 -2.74
C PHE A 20 0.54 10.94 -4.19
N SER A 21 0.04 12.09 -4.65
CA SER A 21 0.20 12.56 -6.04
C SER A 21 1.63 12.94 -6.38
N ARG A 22 2.40 13.53 -5.45
CA ARG A 22 3.81 13.88 -5.69
C ARG A 22 4.71 12.67 -5.86
N VAL A 23 4.53 11.64 -5.04
CA VAL A 23 5.31 10.41 -5.12
C VAL A 23 5.07 9.73 -6.47
N THR A 24 3.83 9.76 -6.95
CA THR A 24 3.46 9.15 -8.22
C THR A 24 3.88 10.01 -9.42
N ASP A 25 3.88 11.33 -9.30
CA ASP A 25 4.42 12.26 -10.31
C ASP A 25 5.91 12.02 -10.56
N GLU A 26 6.72 11.89 -9.49
CA GLU A 26 8.16 11.64 -9.62
C GLU A 26 8.43 10.27 -10.25
N LEU A 27 7.73 9.23 -9.78
CA LEU A 27 7.83 7.87 -10.32
C LEU A 27 7.48 7.83 -11.82
N ALA A 28 6.42 8.54 -12.22
CA ALA A 28 5.97 8.62 -13.60
C ALA A 28 6.92 9.42 -14.51
N SER A 29 7.22 10.65 -14.10
CA SER A 29 7.90 11.64 -14.96
C SER A 29 9.40 11.45 -15.05
N VAL A 30 10.03 10.89 -14.01
CA VAL A 30 11.48 10.71 -13.94
C VAL A 30 11.84 9.26 -14.23
N ILE A 31 11.34 8.32 -13.43
CA ILE A 31 11.85 6.94 -13.48
C ILE A 31 11.31 6.19 -14.70
N PHE A 32 9.98 6.07 -14.82
CA PHE A 32 9.39 5.28 -15.90
C PHE A 32 9.68 5.87 -17.28
N LYS A 33 9.65 7.21 -17.39
CA LYS A 33 9.99 7.90 -18.64
C LYS A 33 11.44 7.67 -19.07
N ASN A 34 12.41 7.81 -18.17
CA ASN A 34 13.83 7.63 -18.50
C ASN A 34 14.15 6.19 -18.89
N GLU A 35 13.49 5.21 -18.27
CA GLU A 35 13.69 3.79 -18.55
C GLU A 35 12.89 3.27 -19.76
N GLY A 36 12.00 4.09 -20.33
CA GLY A 36 11.07 3.65 -21.39
C GLY A 36 10.07 2.59 -20.91
N TRP A 37 9.70 2.61 -19.64
CA TRP A 37 8.69 1.72 -19.07
C TRP A 37 7.29 2.32 -19.19
N ILE A 38 6.28 1.45 -19.15
CA ILE A 38 4.88 1.85 -19.29
C ILE A 38 4.27 1.99 -17.90
N LEU A 39 3.75 3.17 -17.62
CA LEU A 39 3.02 3.45 -16.39
C LEU A 39 1.58 3.83 -16.73
N ASP A 40 0.63 3.13 -16.12
CA ASP A 40 -0.74 3.58 -16.04
C ASP A 40 -1.00 4.25 -14.69
N ARG A 41 -1.75 5.35 -14.69
CA ARG A 41 -2.10 6.08 -13.47
C ARG A 41 -3.59 6.35 -13.42
N TYR A 42 -4.16 6.11 -12.25
CA TYR A 42 -5.52 6.42 -11.90
C TYR A 42 -5.55 7.17 -10.58
N ASP A 43 -6.08 8.39 -10.61
CA ASP A 43 -6.21 9.23 -9.42
C ASP A 43 -7.65 9.15 -8.88
N VAL A 44 -7.78 8.94 -7.57
CA VAL A 44 -9.05 8.84 -6.84
C VAL A 44 -9.14 9.99 -5.86
N LEU A 45 -10.08 10.90 -6.07
CA LEU A 45 -10.35 11.97 -5.11
C LEU A 45 -10.78 11.39 -3.76
N SER A 46 -10.30 11.99 -2.67
CA SER A 46 -10.70 11.58 -1.31
C SER A 46 -12.23 11.56 -1.17
N GLY A 47 -12.76 10.48 -0.58
CA GLY A 47 -14.20 10.26 -0.41
C GLY A 47 -14.98 9.88 -1.68
N HIS A 48 -14.31 9.67 -2.81
CA HIS A 48 -14.95 9.20 -4.04
C HIS A 48 -14.81 7.69 -4.24
N ASN A 49 -15.70 7.12 -5.07
CA ASN A 49 -15.70 5.71 -5.40
C ASN A 49 -14.48 5.34 -6.29
N PRO A 50 -13.60 4.41 -5.87
CA PRO A 50 -12.44 4.00 -6.67
C PRO A 50 -12.75 2.94 -7.73
N LEU A 51 -13.93 2.31 -7.70
CA LEU A 51 -14.28 1.21 -8.59
C LEU A 51 -14.31 1.52 -10.10
N PRO A 52 -14.54 2.77 -10.57
CA PRO A 52 -14.42 3.08 -12.00
C PRO A 52 -13.01 2.84 -12.57
N PHE A 53 -12.00 2.60 -11.72
CA PHE A 53 -10.72 2.04 -12.14
C PHE A 53 -10.88 0.79 -13.03
N PHE A 54 -11.74 -0.14 -12.65
CA PHE A 54 -11.90 -1.44 -13.33
C PHE A 54 -12.66 -1.37 -14.66
N ASP A 55 -13.35 -0.26 -14.92
CA ASP A 55 -14.08 -0.04 -16.16
C ASP A 55 -13.16 0.46 -17.29
N ARG A 56 -11.90 0.77 -16.95
CA ARG A 56 -10.87 1.18 -17.91
C ARG A 56 -10.32 -0.03 -18.64
N SER A 57 -10.13 0.10 -19.96
CA SER A 57 -9.58 -0.99 -20.79
C SER A 57 -8.15 -1.39 -20.41
N GLU A 58 -7.46 -0.49 -19.73
CA GLU A 58 -6.07 -0.59 -19.27
C GLU A 58 -5.95 -1.45 -18.01
N ALA A 59 -6.94 -1.45 -17.12
CA ALA A 59 -6.83 -2.01 -15.78
C ALA A 59 -6.43 -3.50 -15.79
N GLN A 60 -6.99 -4.30 -16.71
CA GLN A 60 -6.68 -5.73 -16.82
C GLN A 60 -5.39 -6.04 -17.60
N LYS A 61 -4.78 -5.06 -18.27
CA LYS A 61 -3.52 -5.25 -19.01
C LYS A 61 -2.32 -5.30 -18.05
N PHE A 62 -2.40 -4.62 -16.92
CA PHE A 62 -1.33 -4.55 -15.94
C PHE A 62 -1.40 -5.71 -14.95
N ARG A 63 -0.23 -6.31 -14.68
CA ARG A 63 -0.07 -7.41 -13.72
C ARG A 63 0.56 -6.96 -12.40
N ILE A 64 1.15 -5.77 -12.39
CA ILE A 64 1.76 -5.16 -11.20
C ILE A 64 0.99 -3.88 -10.94
N ILE A 65 0.32 -3.82 -9.80
CA ILE A 65 -0.59 -2.72 -9.46
C ILE A 65 -0.20 -2.19 -8.09
N HIS A 66 0.09 -0.91 -8.01
CA HIS A 66 0.45 -0.24 -6.76
C HIS A 66 -0.71 0.63 -6.30
N ILE A 67 -1.20 0.39 -5.08
CA ILE A 67 -2.18 1.26 -4.44
C ILE A 67 -1.41 2.22 -3.54
N ASN A 68 -1.44 3.51 -3.89
CA ASN A 68 -0.86 4.59 -3.11
C ASN A 68 -1.98 5.47 -2.53
N ALA A 69 -2.70 4.95 -1.56
CA ALA A 69 -3.88 5.57 -0.96
C ALA A 69 -4.05 5.13 0.49
N TYR A 70 -5.02 5.70 1.20
CA TYR A 70 -5.47 5.20 2.49
C TYR A 70 -6.32 3.91 2.36
N PRO A 71 -6.49 3.15 3.46
CA PRO A 71 -7.24 1.89 3.45
C PRO A 71 -8.69 1.99 2.96
N ASP A 72 -9.37 3.13 3.13
CA ASP A 72 -10.74 3.37 2.67
C ASP A 72 -10.88 3.30 1.14
N ILE A 73 -9.80 3.59 0.40
CA ILE A 73 -9.71 3.40 -1.05
C ILE A 73 -9.19 2.00 -1.38
N ALA A 74 -8.18 1.52 -0.65
CA ALA A 74 -7.54 0.23 -0.93
C ALA A 74 -8.50 -0.95 -0.72
N TYR A 75 -9.31 -0.93 0.33
CA TYR A 75 -10.25 -1.99 0.68
C TYR A 75 -11.24 -2.30 -0.45
N PRO A 76 -12.07 -1.35 -0.94
CA PRO A 76 -13.02 -1.63 -2.00
C PRO A 76 -12.34 -2.02 -3.32
N VAL A 77 -11.15 -1.46 -3.62
CA VAL A 77 -10.37 -1.85 -4.82
C VAL A 77 -9.96 -3.32 -4.75
N LEU A 78 -9.37 -3.76 -3.65
CA LEU A 78 -8.92 -5.15 -3.50
C LEU A 78 -10.10 -6.11 -3.45
N CYS A 79 -11.20 -5.70 -2.84
CA CYS A 79 -12.42 -6.48 -2.85
C CYS A 79 -12.94 -6.75 -4.27
N GLU A 80 -13.06 -5.69 -5.08
CA GLU A 80 -13.50 -5.81 -6.47
C GLU A 80 -12.49 -6.56 -7.32
N ALA A 81 -11.19 -6.44 -7.03
CA ALA A 81 -10.13 -7.17 -7.73
C ALA A 81 -10.34 -8.69 -7.66
N TYR A 82 -10.84 -9.23 -6.54
CA TYR A 82 -11.21 -10.65 -6.44
C TYR A 82 -12.24 -11.04 -7.51
N TYR A 83 -13.33 -10.29 -7.62
CA TYR A 83 -14.41 -10.55 -8.57
C TYR A 83 -13.99 -10.34 -10.03
N ARG A 84 -12.99 -9.47 -10.25
CA ARG A 84 -12.36 -9.26 -11.56
C ARG A 84 -11.27 -10.30 -11.88
N GLY A 85 -11.02 -11.27 -11.00
CA GLY A 85 -10.01 -12.30 -11.18
C GLY A 85 -8.56 -11.76 -11.13
N MET A 86 -8.36 -10.63 -10.46
CA MET A 86 -7.09 -9.91 -10.35
C MET A 86 -6.33 -10.28 -9.06
N PHE A 87 -6.14 -11.57 -8.83
CA PHE A 87 -5.46 -12.12 -7.64
C PHE A 87 -4.61 -13.36 -7.97
N GLY A 88 -3.90 -13.87 -6.97
CA GLY A 88 -3.01 -15.04 -7.10
C GLY A 88 -1.77 -14.77 -7.93
N SER A 89 -1.10 -15.82 -8.40
CA SER A 89 0.26 -15.75 -9.00
C SER A 89 0.39 -14.90 -10.28
N LYS A 90 -0.73 -14.49 -10.89
CA LYS A 90 -0.72 -13.65 -12.10
C LYS A 90 -0.72 -12.16 -11.79
N TYR A 91 -1.00 -11.76 -10.55
CA TYR A 91 -1.11 -10.36 -10.16
C TYR A 91 -0.28 -10.08 -8.91
N LEU A 92 0.44 -8.97 -8.94
CA LEU A 92 1.20 -8.46 -7.82
C LEU A 92 0.58 -7.14 -7.38
N TRP A 93 0.05 -7.14 -6.16
CA TRP A 93 -0.39 -5.93 -5.47
C TRP A 93 0.74 -5.36 -4.65
N ILE A 94 1.01 -4.07 -4.82
CA ILE A 94 1.93 -3.31 -4.00
C ILE A 94 1.10 -2.39 -3.11
N LEU A 95 1.28 -2.50 -1.80
CA LEU A 95 0.46 -1.83 -0.79
C LEU A 95 1.33 -1.05 0.19
N PRO A 96 0.83 0.04 0.80
CA PRO A 96 1.54 0.72 1.85
C PRO A 96 1.55 -0.13 3.14
N LEU A 97 2.71 -0.26 3.78
CA LEU A 97 2.91 -1.07 5.00
C LEU A 97 2.63 -0.32 6.30
N TRP A 98 2.28 0.96 6.23
CA TRP A 98 1.91 1.76 7.40
C TRP A 98 0.43 1.59 7.80
N TYR A 99 -0.32 0.74 7.11
CA TYR A 99 -1.68 0.39 7.51
C TYR A 99 -1.71 -0.36 8.85
N ASN A 100 -2.76 -0.11 9.63
CA ASN A 100 -2.95 -0.79 10.91
C ASN A 100 -3.10 -2.30 10.74
N ALA A 101 -2.68 -3.07 11.75
CA ALA A 101 -2.91 -4.51 11.76
C ALA A 101 -4.40 -4.83 11.61
N GLY A 102 -4.74 -5.72 10.67
CA GLY A 102 -6.13 -6.12 10.42
C GLY A 102 -6.98 -5.09 9.66
N TRP A 103 -6.38 -4.07 9.03
CA TRP A 103 -7.09 -3.07 8.21
C TRP A 103 -7.96 -3.67 7.07
N TRP A 104 -7.66 -4.89 6.64
CA TRP A 104 -8.37 -5.59 5.55
C TRP A 104 -9.56 -6.41 6.03
N ARG A 105 -9.79 -6.50 7.35
CA ARG A 105 -10.90 -7.26 7.90
C ARG A 105 -12.21 -6.51 7.72
N SER A 106 -13.28 -7.26 7.57
CA SER A 106 -14.66 -6.76 7.45
C SER A 106 -15.12 -5.93 8.64
N ASN A 107 -14.53 -6.10 9.82
CA ASN A 107 -14.82 -5.31 11.02
C ASN A 107 -13.90 -4.09 11.23
N SER A 108 -13.00 -3.82 10.29
CA SER A 108 -12.09 -2.67 10.38
C SER A 108 -12.83 -1.36 10.07
N PRO A 109 -12.35 -0.20 10.55
CA PRO A 109 -12.92 1.10 10.17
C PRO A 109 -12.84 1.42 8.67
N SER A 110 -12.01 0.67 7.94
CA SER A 110 -11.73 0.84 6.53
C SER A 110 -12.60 -0.05 5.64
N SER A 111 -13.37 -0.97 6.23
CA SER A 111 -14.25 -1.83 5.48
C SER A 111 -15.38 -1.02 4.85
N SER A 112 -15.67 -1.33 3.58
CA SER A 112 -16.92 -0.88 2.96
C SER A 112 -18.09 -1.69 3.52
N ASN A 113 -19.31 -1.13 3.53
CA ASN A 113 -20.56 -1.84 3.85
C ASN A 113 -20.95 -2.94 2.83
N ASN A 114 -19.99 -3.47 2.08
CA ASN A 114 -20.20 -4.51 1.09
C ASN A 114 -20.17 -5.88 1.78
N GLU A 115 -21.35 -6.42 2.07
CA GLU A 115 -21.54 -7.75 2.70
C GLU A 115 -20.92 -8.89 1.88
N SER A 116 -20.74 -8.70 0.57
CA SER A 116 -20.11 -9.72 -0.28
C SER A 116 -18.59 -9.83 -0.03
N CYS A 117 -17.98 -8.82 0.59
CA CYS A 117 -16.55 -8.76 0.81
C CYS A 117 -16.13 -9.40 2.14
N THR A 118 -15.88 -10.71 2.13
CA THR A 118 -15.47 -11.44 3.34
C THR A 118 -13.96 -11.38 3.59
N ASP A 119 -13.55 -11.68 4.83
CA ASP A 119 -12.15 -11.78 5.24
C ASP A 119 -11.40 -12.82 4.38
N GLU A 120 -12.05 -13.92 4.01
CA GLU A 120 -11.47 -14.96 3.13
C GLU A 120 -11.20 -14.43 1.72
N ILE A 121 -12.12 -13.64 1.17
CA ILE A 121 -11.97 -12.99 -0.13
C ILE A 121 -10.78 -12.03 -0.11
N MET A 122 -10.71 -11.18 0.91
CA MET A 122 -9.62 -10.21 1.05
C MET A 122 -8.26 -10.89 1.17
N ILE A 123 -8.17 -11.99 1.92
CA ILE A 123 -6.93 -12.78 2.03
C ILE A 123 -6.46 -13.31 0.67
N GLN A 124 -7.37 -13.79 -0.19
CA GLN A 124 -6.99 -14.31 -1.52
C GLN A 124 -6.31 -13.26 -2.41
N VAL A 125 -6.63 -11.97 -2.22
CA VAL A 125 -6.08 -10.86 -3.00
C VAL A 125 -4.78 -10.32 -2.38
N ILE A 126 -4.74 -10.23 -1.05
CA ILE A 126 -3.60 -9.67 -0.32
C ILE A 126 -2.44 -10.68 -0.19
N ASP A 127 -2.72 -11.98 -0.23
CA ASP A 127 -1.68 -13.01 -0.17
C ASP A 127 -0.68 -12.84 -1.34
N GLY A 128 0.61 -12.81 -0.99
CA GLY A 128 1.69 -12.53 -1.94
C GLY A 128 1.85 -11.06 -2.36
N SER A 129 1.15 -10.11 -1.71
CA SER A 129 1.37 -8.67 -1.93
C SER A 129 2.75 -8.22 -1.44
N LEU A 130 3.29 -7.18 -2.08
CA LEU A 130 4.50 -6.50 -1.62
C LEU A 130 4.14 -5.25 -0.85
N GLY A 131 4.74 -5.13 0.32
CA GLY A 131 4.58 -3.98 1.16
C GLY A 131 5.65 -2.91 0.95
N LEU A 132 5.26 -1.64 0.85
CA LEU A 132 6.16 -0.49 0.82
C LEU A 132 6.06 0.33 2.09
N VAL A 133 7.20 0.57 2.73
CA VAL A 133 7.35 1.46 3.89
C VAL A 133 8.55 2.36 3.66
N PRO A 134 8.45 3.69 3.85
CA PRO A 134 9.62 4.56 3.78
C PRO A 134 10.62 4.20 4.87
N ASP A 135 11.92 4.26 4.57
CA ASP A 135 12.99 3.92 5.51
C ASP A 135 12.91 4.70 6.84
N GLY A 136 12.36 5.92 6.80
CA GLY A 136 12.13 6.75 7.99
C GLY A 136 11.15 6.15 9.01
N TYR A 137 10.36 5.13 8.64
CA TYR A 137 9.48 4.38 9.55
C TYR A 137 10.13 3.08 10.06
N LEU A 138 11.33 2.75 9.60
CA LEU A 138 12.09 1.58 10.01
C LEU A 138 13.07 1.88 11.17
N THR A 139 12.72 2.84 12.03
CA THR A 139 13.61 3.49 13.03
C THR A 139 14.24 2.56 14.06
N LEU A 140 13.80 1.30 14.16
CA LEU A 140 14.27 0.34 15.17
C LEU A 140 15.07 -0.84 14.61
N GLN A 141 15.40 -0.83 13.30
CA GLN A 141 16.05 -1.96 12.62
C GLN A 141 17.42 -2.32 13.22
N ASN A 142 18.25 -1.34 13.55
CA ASN A 142 19.60 -1.62 14.04
C ASN A 142 19.66 -1.66 15.57
N LYS A 143 19.40 -2.84 16.11
CA LYS A 143 19.31 -3.12 17.55
C LYS A 143 20.62 -2.96 18.32
N SER A 144 21.76 -2.95 17.62
CA SER A 144 23.09 -2.98 18.24
C SER A 144 23.82 -1.64 18.18
N ILE A 145 23.33 -0.67 17.41
CA ILE A 145 23.95 0.66 17.34
C ILE A 145 23.55 1.49 18.56
N VAL A 146 24.55 2.02 19.25
CA VAL A 146 24.37 3.08 20.26
C VAL A 146 24.27 4.42 19.53
N THR A 147 23.17 5.12 19.75
CA THR A 147 22.87 6.42 19.10
C THR A 147 23.45 7.59 19.89
N PHE A 148 23.27 8.82 19.39
CA PHE A 148 23.75 10.05 20.05
C PHE A 148 23.24 10.23 21.49
N SER A 149 22.04 9.72 21.81
CA SER A 149 21.49 9.76 23.17
C SER A 149 22.14 8.76 24.14
N GLY A 150 23.09 7.94 23.67
CA GLY A 150 23.69 6.85 24.44
C GLY A 150 22.80 5.60 24.53
N LEU A 151 21.65 5.57 23.85
CA LEU A 151 20.72 4.45 23.86
C LEU A 151 20.78 3.64 22.56
N THR A 152 20.51 2.34 22.67
CA THR A 152 20.18 1.49 21.53
C THR A 152 18.68 1.53 21.23
N SER A 153 18.27 1.09 20.04
CA SER A 153 16.84 1.07 19.66
C SER A 153 16.00 0.18 20.60
N VAL A 154 16.58 -0.91 21.11
CA VAL A 154 15.91 -1.84 22.05
C VAL A 154 15.67 -1.17 23.40
N VAL A 155 16.68 -0.48 23.93
CA VAL A 155 16.56 0.20 25.24
C VAL A 155 15.55 1.36 25.14
N TYR A 156 15.61 2.14 24.06
CA TYR A 156 14.61 3.18 23.82
C TYR A 156 13.18 2.61 23.77
N LEU A 157 12.97 1.52 23.01
CA LEU A 157 11.65 0.91 22.89
C LEU A 157 11.14 0.39 24.25
N SER A 158 11.98 -0.30 25.02
CA SER A 158 11.61 -0.78 26.36
C SER A 158 11.16 0.37 27.26
N ASN A 159 11.99 1.42 27.36
CA ASN A 159 11.68 2.58 28.21
C ASN A 159 10.38 3.27 27.75
N TYR A 160 10.16 3.41 26.44
CA TYR A 160 8.94 3.99 25.90
C TYR A 160 7.70 3.12 26.21
N THR A 161 7.79 1.81 26.04
CA THR A 161 6.69 0.88 26.36
C THR A 161 6.37 0.90 27.85
N ASP A 162 7.39 0.93 28.72
CA ASP A 162 7.21 0.99 30.16
C ASP A 162 6.47 2.27 30.59
N LEU A 163 6.74 3.41 29.92
CA LEU A 163 6.00 4.65 30.16
C LEU A 163 4.52 4.51 29.79
N LEU A 164 4.21 3.87 28.66
CA LEU A 164 2.83 3.68 28.22
C LEU A 164 2.03 2.74 29.12
N THR A 165 2.68 1.74 29.73
CA THR A 165 2.01 0.76 30.60
C THR A 165 1.90 1.19 32.05
N ASN A 166 2.70 2.18 32.47
CA ASN A 166 2.77 2.66 33.87
C ASN A 166 2.15 4.06 34.06
N GLU A 167 1.39 4.58 33.09
CA GLU A 167 0.52 5.74 33.37
C GLU A 167 -0.62 5.32 34.33
N PRO A 168 -0.91 6.11 35.39
CA PRO A 168 -1.96 5.81 36.36
C PRO A 168 -3.39 5.92 35.80
#